data_AF-A0A1G2YVW2-F1
#
_entry.id   AF-A0A1G2YVW2-F1
#
_cell.length_a   1.000
_cell.length_b   1.000
_cell.length_c   1.000
_cell.angle_alpha   90.00
_cell.angle_beta   90.00
_cell.angle_gamma   90.00
#
_symmetry.space_group_name_H-M   'P 1'
#
loop_
_entity.id
_entity.type
_entity.pdbx_description
1 polymer ?
#
loop_
_entity_poly.entity_id
_entity_poly.type
_entity_poly.pdbx_seq_one_letter_code
_entity_poly.pdbx_strand_id
1 'polypeptide(L)'
;MNKLRTFLGLTIVLAGVLGGYYLFIKGKQNETSEESENQVVTEVSVYVGKISRSALRGHILAYGRVEPDVGSIAKPPASVRITAPAAGIVGEALCIEGQQVNQGDTLFRLDSRVAEIAVKQAQNAVEFEERNLERQKELLLIQGTSEKLLQRGTAQA
;
A
#
# COMPACT_ATOMS: atom_id res chain seq x y z
N MET A 1 -4.79 10.62 93.71
CA MET A 1 -5.35 9.26 93.81
C MET A 1 -5.53 8.65 92.40
N ASN A 2 -4.98 7.44 92.23
CA ASN A 2 -5.27 6.40 91.22
C ASN A 2 -4.88 6.56 89.73
N LYS A 3 -4.08 7.56 89.32
CA LYS A 3 -3.62 7.63 87.91
C LYS A 3 -2.65 6.52 87.50
N LEU A 4 -1.81 6.00 88.40
CA LEU A 4 -0.84 4.94 88.06
C LEU A 4 -1.51 3.56 87.88
N ARG A 5 -2.60 3.27 88.61
CA ARG A 5 -3.33 2.00 88.50
C ARG A 5 -4.18 1.93 87.22
N THR A 6 -4.73 3.07 86.76
CA THR A 6 -5.48 3.13 85.51
C THR A 6 -4.59 3.04 84.28
N PHE A 7 -3.38 3.65 84.30
CA PHE A 7 -2.40 3.48 83.22
C PHE A 7 -1.88 2.04 83.12
N LEU A 8 -1.57 1.38 84.25
CA LEU A 8 -1.11 -0.01 84.25
C LEU A 8 -2.19 -0.99 83.74
N GLY A 9 -3.45 -0.76 84.11
CA GLY A 9 -4.58 -1.54 83.60
C GLY A 9 -4.78 -1.36 82.09
N LEU A 10 -4.67 -0.13 81.58
CA LEU A 10 -4.86 0.16 80.16
C LEU A 10 -3.74 -0.42 79.30
N THR A 11 -2.50 -0.48 79.81
CA THR A 11 -1.38 -1.14 79.10
C THR A 11 -1.55 -2.65 78.99
N ILE A 12 -2.11 -3.31 80.01
CA ILE A 12 -2.36 -4.77 79.98
C ILE A 12 -3.49 -5.09 78.98
N VAL A 13 -4.54 -4.28 78.96
CA VAL A 13 -5.64 -4.43 77.98
C VAL A 13 -5.13 -4.18 76.56
N LEU A 14 -4.30 -3.16 76.34
CA LEU A 14 -3.72 -2.87 75.03
C LEU A 14 -2.81 -4.02 74.54
N ALA A 15 -1.99 -4.60 75.43
CA ALA A 15 -1.14 -5.74 75.12
C ALA A 15 -1.95 -7.01 74.82
N GLY A 16 -3.07 -7.24 75.53
CA GLY A 16 -3.99 -8.34 75.25
C GLY A 16 -4.69 -8.21 73.89
N VAL A 17 -5.12 -6.99 73.53
CA VAL A 17 -5.73 -6.71 72.22
C VAL A 17 -4.72 -6.83 71.08
N LEU A 18 -3.49 -6.34 71.26
CA LEU A 18 -2.39 -6.51 70.30
C LEU A 18 -1.99 -7.98 70.14
N GLY A 19 -1.92 -8.74 71.24
CA GLY A 19 -1.64 -10.17 71.22
C GLY A 19 -2.74 -10.99 70.55
N GLY A 20 -4.01 -10.67 70.83
CA GLY A 20 -5.16 -11.29 70.17
C GLY A 20 -5.24 -10.95 68.68
N TYR A 21 -4.93 -9.71 68.30
CA TYR A 21 -4.86 -9.27 66.92
C TYR A 21 -3.72 -9.95 66.15
N TYR A 22 -2.56 -10.13 66.80
CA TYR A 22 -1.43 -10.87 66.22
C TYR A 22 -1.76 -12.35 66.01
N LEU A 23 -2.45 -12.99 66.95
CA LEU A 23 -2.92 -14.37 66.81
C LEU A 23 -3.99 -14.53 65.73
N PHE A 24 -4.88 -13.54 65.55
CA PHE A 24 -5.91 -13.56 64.53
C PHE A 24 -5.36 -13.40 63.11
N ILE A 25 -4.34 -12.57 62.91
CA ILE A 25 -3.64 -12.43 61.62
C ILE A 25 -2.85 -13.72 61.30
N LYS A 26 -2.21 -14.32 62.30
CA LYS A 26 -1.45 -15.56 62.10
C LYS A 26 -2.34 -16.79 61.91
N GLY A 27 -3.53 -16.80 62.51
CA GLY A 27 -4.53 -17.87 62.37
C GLY A 27 -5.16 -17.95 60.97
N LYS A 28 -5.22 -16.83 60.24
CA LYS A 28 -5.78 -16.79 58.87
C LYS A 28 -4.80 -17.26 57.78
N GLN A 29 -3.53 -17.52 58.14
CA GLN A 29 -2.49 -17.94 57.20
C GLN A 29 -2.27 -19.47 57.16
N ASN A 30 -2.98 -20.22 58.00
CA ASN A 30 -2.92 -21.68 58.05
C ASN A 30 -4.05 -22.39 57.27
N GLU A 31 -4.89 -21.66 56.52
CA GLU A 31 -5.74 -22.23 55.47
C GLU A 31 -5.01 -22.20 54.11
N THR A 32 -3.71 -22.54 54.11
CA THR A 32 -3.06 -23.02 52.89
C THR A 32 -3.28 -24.51 52.87
N SER A 33 -4.22 -24.92 52.03
CA SER A 33 -4.56 -26.30 51.70
C SER A 33 -3.34 -27.22 51.80
N GLU A 34 -3.37 -28.13 52.77
CA GLU A 34 -2.69 -29.40 52.65
C GLU A 34 -3.43 -30.19 51.55
N GLU A 35 -3.12 -29.87 50.29
CA GLU A 35 -3.26 -30.85 49.22
C GLU A 35 -2.25 -31.95 49.51
N SER A 36 -2.76 -33.00 50.13
CA SER A 36 -2.14 -34.30 50.25
C SER A 36 -1.37 -34.65 48.96
N GLU A 37 -0.04 -34.67 49.05
CA GLU A 37 0.81 -35.37 48.08
C GLU A 37 0.47 -36.85 48.14
N ASN A 38 -0.58 -37.23 47.40
CA ASN A 38 -0.87 -38.61 47.12
C ASN A 38 0.21 -39.08 46.13
N GLN A 39 1.31 -39.62 46.67
CA GLN A 39 2.38 -40.20 45.87
C GLN A 39 1.81 -41.41 45.12
N VAL A 40 1.51 -41.22 43.84
CA VAL A 40 1.06 -42.29 42.94
C VAL A 40 2.22 -43.26 42.75
N VAL A 41 2.21 -44.36 43.51
CA VAL A 41 3.16 -45.47 43.32
C VAL A 41 2.79 -46.15 42.01
N THR A 42 3.57 -45.89 40.96
CA THR A 42 3.46 -46.55 39.67
C THR A 42 4.36 -47.78 39.66
N GLU A 43 3.79 -48.96 39.37
CA GLU A 43 4.52 -50.24 39.28
C GLU A 43 5.54 -50.26 38.11
N VAL A 44 5.40 -49.32 37.17
CA VAL A 44 6.25 -49.18 35.99
C VAL A 44 6.96 -47.83 36.06
N SER A 45 8.29 -47.83 35.96
CA SER A 45 9.12 -46.63 36.03
C SER A 45 8.84 -45.69 34.86
N VAL A 46 8.40 -44.47 35.16
CA VAL A 46 8.17 -43.41 34.16
C VAL A 46 8.91 -42.14 34.56
N TYR A 47 9.43 -41.43 33.56
CA TYR A 47 10.08 -40.13 33.77
C TYR A 47 9.06 -39.00 33.63
N VAL A 48 9.00 -38.11 34.62
CA VAL A 48 8.07 -36.97 34.62
C VAL A 48 8.85 -35.66 34.73
N GLY A 49 8.44 -34.64 33.96
CA GLY A 49 9.01 -33.29 33.98
C GLY A 49 7.96 -32.22 34.26
N LYS A 50 8.32 -31.19 35.04
CA LYS A 50 7.43 -30.04 35.32
C LYS A 50 7.33 -29.15 34.07
N ILE A 51 6.11 -28.92 33.59
CA ILE A 51 5.85 -28.02 32.45
C ILE A 51 5.87 -26.57 32.95
N SER A 52 6.77 -25.75 32.42
CA SER A 52 6.85 -24.31 32.72
C SER A 52 6.52 -23.48 31.48
N ARG A 53 5.79 -22.36 31.69
CA ARG A 53 5.42 -21.47 30.60
C ARG A 53 6.62 -20.61 30.21
N SER A 54 7.06 -20.73 28.96
CA SER A 54 8.07 -19.86 28.36
C SER A 54 7.54 -19.27 27.05
N ALA A 55 8.02 -18.08 26.69
CA ALA A 55 7.67 -17.43 25.44
C ALA A 55 8.63 -17.90 24.34
N LEU A 56 8.18 -18.81 23.47
CA LEU A 56 8.92 -19.18 22.26
C LEU A 56 8.55 -18.26 21.10
N ARG A 57 9.55 -17.90 20.30
CA ARG A 57 9.35 -17.20 19.03
C ARG A 57 9.53 -18.19 17.89
N GLY A 58 8.44 -18.53 17.21
CA GLY A 58 8.48 -19.28 15.96
C GLY A 58 8.85 -18.36 14.81
N HIS A 59 9.83 -18.74 14.01
CA HIS A 59 10.15 -18.07 12.75
C HIS A 59 9.71 -18.95 11.60
N ILE A 60 9.14 -18.34 10.56
CA ILE A 60 8.80 -19.01 9.31
C ILE A 60 9.80 -18.52 8.27
N LEU A 61 10.49 -19.47 7.63
CA LEU A 61 11.34 -19.18 6.50
C LEU A 61 10.53 -19.40 5.22
N ALA A 62 10.30 -18.32 4.47
CA ALA A 62 9.53 -18.32 3.24
C ALA A 62 10.43 -18.01 2.05
N TYR A 63 10.14 -18.64 0.92
CA TYR A 63 10.79 -18.40 -0.37
C TYR A 63 9.78 -17.78 -1.32
N GLY A 64 10.26 -16.93 -2.22
CA GLY A 64 9.43 -16.28 -3.24
C GLY A 64 10.27 -15.84 -4.42
N ARG A 65 9.59 -15.32 -5.44
CA ARG A 65 10.20 -14.71 -6.62
C ARG A 65 9.95 -13.21 -6.59
N VAL A 66 10.95 -12.43 -6.99
CA VAL A 66 10.76 -11.00 -7.25
C VAL A 66 10.07 -10.85 -8.60
N GLU A 67 8.86 -10.29 -8.58
CA GLU A 67 8.10 -9.97 -9.78
C GLU A 67 8.00 -8.45 -9.96
N PRO A 68 7.95 -7.96 -11.21
CA PRO A 68 7.75 -6.54 -11.46
C PRO A 68 6.37 -6.10 -10.97
N ASP A 69 6.33 -4.91 -10.39
CA ASP A 69 5.09 -4.25 -9.99
C ASP A 69 4.17 -4.07 -11.21
N VAL A 70 2.94 -4.58 -11.11
CA VAL A 70 1.91 -4.52 -12.16
C VAL A 70 1.37 -3.10 -12.38
N GLY A 71 1.71 -2.16 -11.50
CA GLY A 71 1.26 -0.77 -11.57
C GLY A 71 -0.14 -0.56 -11.02
N SER A 72 -0.60 0.69 -11.01
CA SER A 72 -1.96 1.09 -10.63
C SER A 72 -2.42 2.29 -11.45
N ILE A 73 -3.66 2.77 -11.25
CA ILE A 73 -4.16 3.97 -11.93
C ILE A 73 -3.24 5.19 -11.69
N ALA A 74 -2.59 5.25 -10.53
CA ALA A 74 -1.71 6.35 -10.16
C ALA A 74 -0.23 6.15 -10.57
N LYS A 75 0.19 4.93 -10.92
CA LYS A 75 1.61 4.59 -11.13
C LYS A 75 1.78 3.61 -12.30
N PRO A 76 2.65 3.91 -13.29
CA PRO A 76 2.91 3.00 -14.40
C PRO A 76 3.54 1.68 -13.91
N PRO A 77 3.35 0.56 -14.64
CA PRO A 77 3.95 -0.72 -14.32
C PRO A 77 5.49 -0.64 -14.38
N ALA A 78 6.16 -1.47 -13.58
CA ALA A 78 7.63 -1.52 -13.54
C ALA A 78 8.23 -2.22 -14.78
N SER A 79 7.44 -3.01 -15.50
CA SER A 79 7.85 -3.65 -16.76
C SER A 79 6.79 -3.45 -17.83
N VAL A 80 7.21 -3.07 -19.03
CA VAL A 80 6.33 -2.93 -20.19
C VAL A 80 7.06 -3.35 -21.46
N ARG A 81 6.31 -3.95 -22.40
CA ARG A 81 6.78 -4.19 -23.75
C ARG A 81 6.44 -2.99 -24.62
N ILE A 82 7.45 -2.24 -25.03
CA ILE A 82 7.27 -1.09 -25.93
C ILE A 82 6.96 -1.59 -27.34
N THR A 83 5.96 -0.99 -27.99
CA THR A 83 5.53 -1.32 -29.36
C THR A 83 5.42 -0.02 -30.17
N ALA A 84 5.74 -0.09 -31.46
CA ALA A 84 5.59 1.06 -32.35
C ALA A 84 4.10 1.37 -32.58
N PRO A 85 3.68 2.65 -32.53
CA PRO A 85 2.27 3.04 -32.74
C PRO A 85 1.82 2.90 -34.19
N ALA A 86 2.75 2.88 -35.14
CA ALA A 86 2.50 2.73 -36.56
C ALA A 86 3.54 1.81 -37.20
N ALA A 87 3.17 1.15 -38.29
CA ALA A 87 4.10 0.38 -39.09
C ALA A 87 5.11 1.33 -39.77
N GLY A 88 6.39 0.97 -39.73
CA GLY A 88 7.45 1.80 -40.30
C GLY A 88 8.81 1.14 -40.16
N ILE A 89 9.82 1.82 -40.71
CA ILE A 89 11.22 1.41 -40.62
C ILE A 89 11.85 2.14 -39.44
N VAL A 90 12.62 1.43 -38.61
CA VAL A 90 13.41 2.06 -37.54
C VAL A 90 14.59 2.78 -38.19
N GLY A 91 14.62 4.11 -38.10
CA GLY A 91 15.72 4.92 -38.61
C GLY A 91 16.89 4.94 -37.64
N GLU A 92 16.61 5.16 -36.35
CA GLU A 92 17.64 5.28 -35.31
C GLU A 92 17.22 4.60 -34.00
N ALA A 93 18.19 3.96 -33.34
CA ALA A 93 18.08 3.47 -31.98
C ALA A 93 18.96 4.35 -31.08
N LEU A 94 18.34 5.02 -30.10
CA LEU A 94 18.98 6.00 -29.22
C LEU A 94 19.29 5.44 -27.83
N CYS A 95 18.99 4.16 -27.61
CA CYS A 95 19.28 3.46 -26.37
C CYS A 95 20.10 2.19 -26.64
N ILE A 96 20.89 1.78 -25.64
CA ILE A 96 21.58 0.49 -25.62
C ILE A 96 20.98 -0.44 -24.56
N GLU A 97 21.21 -1.75 -24.71
CA GLU A 97 20.75 -2.73 -23.75
C GLU A 97 21.37 -2.51 -22.36
N GLY A 98 20.54 -2.61 -21.31
CA GLY A 98 20.96 -2.38 -19.92
C GLY A 98 21.09 -0.91 -19.52
N GLN A 99 20.87 0.04 -20.44
CA GLN A 99 20.89 1.46 -20.12
C GLN A 99 19.71 1.84 -19.21
N GLN A 100 20.00 2.65 -18.19
CA GLN A 100 18.95 3.29 -17.40
C GLN A 100 18.35 4.45 -18.21
N VAL A 101 17.03 4.44 -18.36
CA VAL A 101 16.25 5.45 -19.08
C VAL A 101 15.20 6.06 -18.17
N ASN A 102 14.86 7.32 -18.40
CA ASN A 102 13.83 8.04 -17.68
C ASN A 102 12.52 8.07 -18.48
N GLN A 103 11.43 8.41 -17.79
CA GLN A 103 10.15 8.61 -18.44
C GLN A 103 10.24 9.78 -19.44
N GLY A 104 9.83 9.50 -20.69
CA GLY A 104 9.83 10.48 -21.77
C GLY A 104 11.07 10.43 -22.65
N ASP A 105 12.10 9.66 -22.29
CA ASP A 105 13.27 9.49 -23.13
C ASP A 105 12.90 8.80 -24.45
N THR A 106 13.44 9.31 -25.55
CA THR A 106 13.20 8.74 -26.88
C THR A 106 14.12 7.53 -27.06
N LEU A 107 13.52 6.34 -27.19
CA LEU A 107 14.27 5.09 -27.37
C LEU A 107 14.56 4.80 -28.84
N PHE A 108 13.56 4.98 -29.70
CA PHE A 108 13.63 4.68 -31.12
C PHE A 108 13.00 5.80 -31.94
N ARG A 109 13.60 6.11 -33.09
CA ARG A 109 13.05 7.03 -34.08
C ARG A 109 12.71 6.25 -35.34
N LEU A 110 11.44 6.31 -35.73
CA LEU A 110 10.97 5.76 -37.00
C LEU A 110 11.29 6.73 -38.14
N ASP A 111 11.49 6.20 -39.35
CA ASP A 111 11.64 7.01 -40.56
C ASP A 111 10.34 7.77 -40.84
N SER A 112 10.40 9.10 -40.72
CA SER A 112 9.25 10.00 -40.84
C SER A 112 8.95 10.43 -42.26
N ARG A 113 9.79 10.12 -43.27
CA ARG A 113 9.68 10.71 -44.61
C ARG A 113 8.32 10.49 -45.27
N VAL A 114 7.80 9.26 -45.19
CA VAL A 114 6.48 8.93 -45.75
C VAL A 114 5.36 9.65 -44.98
N ALA A 115 5.47 9.70 -43.65
CA ALA A 115 4.50 10.39 -42.80
C ALA A 115 4.51 11.91 -43.05
N GLU A 116 5.68 12.52 -43.21
CA GLU A 116 5.82 13.95 -43.51
C GLU A 116 5.22 14.33 -44.86
N ILE A 117 5.38 13.49 -45.89
CA ILE A 117 4.76 13.73 -47.20
C ILE A 117 3.23 13.67 -47.07
N ALA A 118 2.70 12.67 -46.36
CA ALA A 118 1.26 12.53 -46.14
C ALA A 118 0.69 13.72 -45.36
N VAL A 119 1.39 14.18 -44.31
CA VAL A 119 0.99 15.35 -43.52
C VAL A 119 1.01 16.62 -44.38
N LYS A 120 2.05 16.83 -45.19
CA LYS A 120 2.14 17.99 -46.09
C LYS A 120 1.02 17.98 -47.13
N GLN A 121 0.69 16.83 -47.69
CA GLN A 121 -0.44 16.71 -48.63
C GLN A 121 -1.77 17.06 -47.97
N ALA A 122 -2.01 16.56 -46.75
CA ALA A 122 -3.22 16.88 -46.00
C ALA A 122 -3.29 18.37 -45.64
N GLN A 123 -2.19 18.97 -45.21
CA GLN A 123 -2.11 20.41 -44.92
C GLN A 123 -2.41 21.26 -46.15
N ASN A 124 -1.81 20.94 -47.29
CA ASN A 124 -2.07 21.66 -48.55
C ASN A 124 -3.51 21.51 -49.01
N ALA A 125 -4.12 20.34 -48.81
CA ALA A 125 -5.53 20.12 -49.12
C ALA A 125 -6.45 20.99 -48.25
N VAL A 126 -6.19 21.03 -46.93
CA VAL A 126 -6.94 21.88 -46.00
C VAL A 126 -6.78 23.35 -46.37
N GLU A 127 -5.56 23.82 -46.64
CA GLU A 127 -5.32 25.21 -47.04
C GLU A 127 -6.05 25.57 -48.34
N PHE A 128 -6.01 24.69 -49.35
CA PHE A 128 -6.72 24.92 -50.61
C PHE A 128 -8.24 25.03 -50.39
N GLU A 129 -8.82 24.16 -49.56
CA GLU A 129 -10.24 24.21 -49.25
C GLU A 129 -10.63 25.44 -48.43
N GLU A 130 -9.80 25.84 -47.45
CA GLU A 130 -10.01 27.08 -46.70
C GLU A 130 -10.04 28.31 -47.62
N ARG A 131 -9.11 28.39 -48.57
CA ARG A 131 -9.08 29.46 -49.58
C ARG A 131 -10.29 29.44 -50.50
N ASN A 132 -10.75 28.26 -50.90
CA ASN A 132 -11.94 28.12 -51.71
C ASN A 132 -13.21 28.54 -50.95
N LEU A 133 -13.30 28.16 -49.68
CA LEU A 133 -14.40 28.51 -48.80
C LEU A 133 -14.45 30.02 -48.55
N GLU A 134 -13.30 30.65 -48.30
CA GLU A 134 -13.20 32.11 -48.16
C GLU A 134 -13.64 32.83 -49.45
N ARG A 135 -13.18 32.37 -50.62
CA ARG A 135 -13.65 32.88 -51.91
C ARG A 135 -15.16 32.72 -52.09
N GLN A 136 -15.74 31.58 -51.70
CA GLN A 136 -17.18 31.36 -51.78
C GLN A 136 -17.96 32.29 -50.85
N LYS A 137 -17.44 32.60 -49.65
CA LYS A 137 -18.02 33.58 -48.73
C LYS A 137 -18.00 34.99 -49.35
N GLU A 138 -16.89 35.41 -49.96
CA GLU A 138 -16.79 36.70 -50.64
C GLU A 138 -17.79 36.82 -51.80
N LEU A 139 -17.94 35.77 -52.61
CA LEU A 139 -18.89 35.74 -53.72
C LEU A 139 -20.36 35.77 -53.26
N LEU A 140 -20.66 35.21 -52.08
CA LEU A 140 -22.01 35.25 -51.50
C LEU A 140 -22.44 36.69 -51.21
N LEU A 141 -21.51 37.54 -50.73
CA LEU A 141 -21.79 38.96 -50.45
C LEU A 141 -22.20 39.74 -51.70
N ILE A 142 -21.72 39.33 -52.87
CA ILE A 142 -22.00 39.96 -54.16
C ILE A 142 -23.17 39.23 -54.88
N GLN A 143 -23.88 38.31 -54.19
CA GLN A 143 -24.92 37.43 -54.75
C GLN A 143 -24.44 36.58 -55.95
N GLY A 144 -23.13 36.36 -56.08
CA GLY A 144 -22.50 35.65 -57.18
C GLY A 144 -22.45 34.12 -57.02
N THR A 145 -22.97 33.57 -55.91
CA THR A 145 -23.04 32.12 -55.66
C THR A 145 -24.31 31.73 -54.90
N SER A 146 -24.70 30.46 -55.00
CA SER A 146 -25.87 29.89 -54.31
C SER A 146 -25.51 29.42 -52.89
N GLU A 147 -26.34 29.74 -51.89
CA GLU A 147 -26.16 29.31 -50.48
C GLU A 147 -25.98 27.79 -50.31
N LYS A 148 -26.61 26.99 -51.20
CA LYS A 148 -26.52 25.53 -51.18
C LYS A 148 -25.10 25.02 -51.51
N LEU A 149 -24.32 25.78 -52.28
CA LEU A 149 -22.93 25.43 -52.60
C LEU A 149 -22.02 25.67 -51.40
N LEU A 150 -22.27 26.72 -50.62
CA LEU A 150 -21.49 27.06 -49.43
C LEU A 150 -21.73 26.03 -48.31
N GLN A 151 -22.98 25.61 -48.09
CA GLN A 151 -23.30 24.53 -47.13
C GLN A 151 -22.63 23.19 -47.47
N ARG A 152 -22.47 22.87 -48.75
CA ARG A 152 -21.73 21.67 -49.17
C ARG A 152 -20.24 21.78 -48.86
N GLY A 153 -19.64 22.94 -49.10
CA GLY A 153 -18.22 23.19 -48.77
C GLY A 153 -17.95 23.08 -47.26
N THR A 154 -18.83 23.62 -46.42
CA THR A 154 -18.68 23.55 -44.96
C THR A 154 -18.88 22.15 -44.36
N ALA A 155 -19.53 21.24 -45.08
CA ALA A 155 -19.77 19.86 -44.61
C ALA A 155 -18.65 18.89 -45.00
N GLN A 156 -17.71 19.32 -45.86
CA GLN A 156 -16.58 18.51 -46.33
C GLN A 156 -15.24 18.92 -45.68
N ALA A 157 -15.22 20.02 -44.92
CA ALA A 157 -14.11 20.43 -44.06
C ALA A 157 -14.29 19.83 -42.65
#